data_AF-A0A820RZ50-F1
#
_entry.id   AF-A0A820RZ50-F1
#
_cell.length_a   1.000
_cell.length_b   1.000
_cell.length_c   1.000
_cell.angle_alpha   90.00
_cell.angle_beta   90.00
_cell.angle_gamma   90.00
#
_symmetry.space_group_name_H-M   'P 1'
#
loop_
_entity.id
_entity.type
_entity.pdbx_description
1 polymer ?
#
loop_
_entity_poly.entity_id
_entity_poly.type
_entity_poly.pdbx_seq_one_letter_code
_entity_poly.pdbx_strand_id
1 'polypeptide(L)'
;MNPFLKPFACHWTMLDNVRVKKAGDIRLKATRSAVIYCTPCGRKLISQAQIDNYLHETKSKLTIELFVFDCKANMKQHYCPDGKILDADISNGQENVPISVVNEVDKEPNK
;
A
#
# COMPACT_ATOMS: atom_id res chain seq x y z
N MET A 1 9.42 -6.05 -5.88
CA MET A 1 8.45 -6.43 -4.82
C MET A 1 7.97 -5.16 -4.11
N ASN A 2 6.66 -4.96 -3.98
CA ASN A 2 6.07 -3.78 -3.35
C ASN A 2 6.47 -3.67 -1.86
N PRO A 3 7.18 -2.60 -1.42
CA PRO A 3 7.67 -2.47 -0.04
C PRO A 3 6.55 -2.38 1.00
N PHE A 4 5.35 -1.90 0.62
CA PHE A 4 4.19 -1.82 1.51
C PHE A 4 3.59 -3.20 1.85
N LEU A 5 4.08 -4.28 1.21
CA LEU A 5 3.73 -5.64 1.56
C LEU A 5 4.56 -6.22 2.71
N LYS A 6 5.68 -5.56 3.08
CA LYS A 6 6.58 -6.02 4.16
C LYS A 6 5.87 -6.19 5.52
N PRO A 7 5.01 -5.27 5.98
CA PRO A 7 4.28 -5.48 7.24
C PRO A 7 3.44 -6.77 7.23
N PHE A 8 2.78 -7.07 6.11
CA PHE A 8 1.95 -8.27 5.97
C PHE A 8 2.78 -9.57 5.97
N ALA A 9 3.97 -9.54 5.37
CA ALA A 9 4.94 -10.64 5.48
C ALA A 9 5.40 -10.87 6.93
N CYS A 10 5.32 -9.86 7.78
CA CYS A 10 5.57 -9.94 9.22
C CYS A 10 4.31 -10.17 10.06
N HIS A 11 3.24 -10.74 9.48
CA HIS A 11 1.97 -11.06 10.14
C HIS A 11 1.18 -9.87 10.68
N TRP A 12 1.48 -8.64 10.23
CA TRP A 12 0.56 -7.53 10.45
C TRP A 12 -0.66 -7.69 9.57
N THR A 13 -1.83 -7.33 10.10
CA THR A 13 -3.05 -7.22 9.30
C THR A 13 -3.55 -5.79 9.28
N MET A 14 -4.37 -5.47 8.29
CA MET A 14 -4.87 -4.11 8.08
C MET A 14 -6.39 -4.17 7.86
N LEU A 15 -7.10 -3.29 8.54
CA LEU A 15 -8.51 -3.01 8.34
C LEU A 15 -8.62 -1.63 7.71
N ASP A 16 -9.05 -1.56 6.46
CA ASP A 16 -9.29 -0.31 5.73
C ASP A 16 -10.75 0.16 5.85
N ASN A 17 -11.00 1.40 5.43
CA ASN A 17 -12.34 2.01 5.37
C ASN A 17 -13.12 2.01 6.70
N VAL A 18 -12.41 1.96 7.83
CA VAL A 18 -13.03 1.98 9.15
C VAL A 18 -13.52 3.40 9.46
N ARG A 19 -14.82 3.55 9.75
CA ARG A 19 -15.39 4.84 10.14
C ARG A 19 -15.09 5.13 11.60
N VAL A 20 -14.32 6.18 11.87
CA VAL A 20 -14.01 6.65 13.23
C VAL A 20 -14.60 8.03 13.48
N LYS A 21 -15.03 8.29 14.73
CA LYS A 21 -15.54 9.61 15.14
C LYS A 21 -14.40 10.63 15.07
N LYS A 22 -14.71 11.85 14.63
CA LYS A 22 -13.75 12.96 14.64
C LYS A 22 -13.55 13.44 16.09
N ALA A 23 -12.29 13.62 16.50
CA ALA A 23 -11.99 14.09 17.86
C ALA A 23 -12.49 15.54 18.04
N GLY A 24 -13.12 15.83 19.17
CA GLY A 24 -13.57 17.18 19.55
C GLY A 24 -14.99 17.56 19.12
N ASP A 25 -15.67 16.73 18.34
CA ASP A 25 -17.00 17.07 17.81
C ASP A 25 -18.12 16.44 18.67
N ILE A 26 -18.57 17.17 19.70
CA ILE A 26 -19.66 16.76 20.60
C ILE A 26 -21.02 16.70 19.86
N ARG A 27 -21.15 17.40 18.71
CA ARG A 27 -22.44 17.63 18.05
C ARG A 27 -22.66 16.87 16.73
N LEU A 28 -21.65 16.28 16.09
CA LEU A 28 -21.82 15.76 14.73
C LEU A 28 -21.61 14.25 14.57
N LYS A 29 -22.56 13.65 13.84
CA LYS A 29 -22.55 12.34 13.17
C LYS A 29 -21.41 12.17 12.15
N ALA A 30 -20.44 13.09 12.13
CA ALA A 30 -19.35 13.11 11.17
C ALA A 30 -18.31 12.04 11.53
N THR A 31 -18.12 11.09 10.61
CA THR A 31 -17.09 10.07 10.70
C THR A 31 -16.05 10.30 9.62
N ARG A 32 -14.81 9.91 9.89
CA ARG A 32 -13.75 9.84 8.87
C ARG A 32 -13.39 8.39 8.63
N SER A 33 -13.01 8.05 7.40
CA SER A 33 -12.38 6.76 7.11
C SER A 33 -10.97 6.75 7.68
N ALA A 34 -10.57 5.62 8.24
CA ALA A 34 -9.25 5.39 8.80
C ALA A 34 -8.78 3.97 8.45
N VAL A 35 -7.47 3.82 8.37
CA VAL A 35 -6.79 2.53 8.33
C VAL A 35 -6.42 2.14 9.76
N ILE A 36 -6.67 0.88 10.13
CA ILE A 36 -6.27 0.31 11.41
C ILE A 36 -5.31 -0.84 11.14
N TYR A 37 -4.12 -0.76 11.72
CA TYR A 37 -3.15 -1.84 11.68
C TYR A 37 -3.27 -2.71 12.93
N CYS A 38 -3.34 -4.01 12.74
CA CYS A 38 -3.27 -4.99 13.81
C CYS A 38 -1.86 -5.58 13.83
N THR A 39 -1.19 -5.46 14.98
CA THR A 39 0.13 -6.03 15.21
C THR A 39 0.06 -7.57 15.24
N PRO A 40 1.20 -8.28 15.12
CA PRO A 40 1.23 -9.75 15.17
C PRO A 40 0.71 -10.33 16.50
N CYS A 41 0.76 -9.54 17.57
CA CYS A 41 0.21 -9.89 18.88
C CYS A 41 -1.24 -9.41 19.10
N GLY A 42 -1.90 -8.89 18.07
CA GLY A 42 -3.31 -8.51 18.09
C GLY A 42 -3.63 -7.09 18.59
N ARG A 43 -2.63 -6.24 18.84
CA ARG A 43 -2.88 -4.83 19.22
C ARG A 43 -3.35 -4.03 18.00
N LYS A 44 -4.36 -3.19 18.18
CA LYS A 44 -4.89 -2.31 17.12
C LYS A 44 -4.28 -0.92 17.26
N LEU A 45 -3.63 -0.45 16.20
CA LEU A 45 -2.94 0.84 16.13
C LEU A 45 -3.52 1.65 14.96
N ILE A 46 -3.91 2.90 15.23
CA ILE A 46 -4.68 3.70 14.27
C ILE A 46 -3.86 4.88 13.72
N SER A 47 -2.97 5.45 14.53
CA SER A 47 -2.17 6.61 14.13
C SER A 47 -0.73 6.23 13.85
N GLN A 48 -0.09 7.04 13.00
CA GLN A 48 1.35 6.93 12.72
C GLN A 48 2.18 6.94 14.00
N ALA A 49 1.88 7.84 14.95
CA ALA A 49 2.56 7.90 16.23
C ALA A 49 2.40 6.63 17.08
N GLN A 50 1.23 5.98 17.05
CA GLN A 50 1.03 4.70 17.77
C GLN A 50 1.87 3.58 17.16
N ILE A 51 1.94 3.53 15.82
CA ILE A 51 2.75 2.53 15.11
C ILE A 51 4.24 2.79 15.36
N ASP A 52 4.70 4.03 15.21
CA ASP A 52 6.10 4.42 15.43
C ASP A 52 6.58 4.06 16.84
N ASN A 53 5.80 4.44 17.86
CA ASN A 53 6.08 4.06 19.25
C ASN A 53 6.13 2.54 19.42
N TYR A 54 5.16 1.81 18.87
CA TYR A 54 5.15 0.34 18.96
C TYR A 54 6.39 -0.29 18.31
N LEU A 55 6.79 0.19 17.12
CA LEU A 55 7.99 -0.28 16.43
C LEU A 55 9.25 -0.03 17.27
N HIS A 56 9.36 1.15 17.88
CA HIS A 56 10.46 1.50 18.79
C HIS A 56 10.48 0.62 20.05
N GLU A 57 9.35 0.51 20.76
CA GLU A 57 9.22 -0.29 22.00
C GLU A 57 9.53 -1.78 21.79
N THR A 58 9.10 -2.32 20.65
CA THR A 58 9.31 -3.74 20.30
C THR A 58 10.64 -4.01 19.60
N LYS A 59 11.46 -2.96 19.37
CA LYS A 59 12.72 -3.06 18.61
C LYS A 59 12.53 -3.72 17.24
N SER A 60 11.42 -3.37 16.57
CA SER A 60 11.07 -3.91 15.26
C SER A 60 12.09 -3.50 14.19
N LYS A 61 12.31 -4.36 13.19
CA LYS A 61 13.11 -4.04 12.00
C LYS A 61 12.32 -3.28 10.94
N LEU A 62 11.01 -3.14 11.11
CA LEU A 62 10.15 -2.36 10.21
C LEU A 62 10.24 -0.88 10.57
N THR A 63 10.21 -0.02 9.56
CA THR A 63 10.15 1.44 9.71
C THR A 63 8.75 1.96 9.43
N ILE A 64 8.43 3.15 9.95
CA ILE A 64 7.12 3.78 9.79
C ILE A 64 6.75 4.04 8.32
N GLU A 65 7.75 4.26 7.46
CA GLU A 65 7.60 4.46 6.01
C GLU A 65 6.98 3.27 5.27
N LEU A 66 6.96 2.07 5.88
CA LEU A 66 6.33 0.88 5.30
C LEU A 66 4.82 0.82 5.54
N PHE A 67 4.25 1.76 6.30
CA PHE A 67 2.84 1.83 6.67
C PHE A 67 2.15 2.98 5.93
N VAL A 68 0.93 2.74 5.44
CA VAL A 68 0.15 3.71 4.67
C VAL A 68 -1.16 3.98 5.39
N PHE A 69 -1.48 5.25 5.56
CA PHE A 69 -2.63 5.70 6.35
C PHE A 69 -3.78 6.24 5.49
N ASP A 70 -3.56 6.40 4.18
CA ASP A 70 -4.61 6.77 3.24
C ASP A 70 -5.48 5.56 2.88
N CYS A 71 -6.77 5.63 3.20
CA CYS A 71 -7.73 4.56 2.91
C CYS A 71 -8.06 4.42 1.41
N LYS A 72 -7.62 5.37 0.58
CA LYS A 72 -7.78 5.31 -0.88
C LYS A 72 -6.56 4.67 -1.57
N ALA A 73 -5.46 4.47 -0.87
CA ALA A 73 -4.26 3.86 -1.44
C ALA A 73 -4.47 2.35 -1.63
N ASN A 74 -4.44 1.89 -2.87
CA ASN A 74 -4.57 0.46 -3.18
C ASN A 74 -3.23 -0.27 -3.01
N MET A 75 -2.88 -0.62 -1.77
CA MET A 75 -1.61 -1.29 -1.44
C MET A 75 -1.51 -2.73 -1.96
N LYS A 76 -2.65 -3.38 -2.18
CA LYS A 76 -2.75 -4.78 -2.64
C LYS A 76 -2.86 -4.89 -4.15
N GLN A 77 -2.77 -3.77 -4.88
CA GLN A 77 -2.76 -3.82 -6.32
C GLN A 77 -1.44 -4.45 -6.77
N HIS A 78 -1.51 -5.71 -7.16
CA HIS A 78 -0.48 -6.30 -7.99
C HIS A 78 -0.58 -5.60 -9.34
N TYR A 79 0.50 -4.97 -9.79
CA TYR A 79 0.63 -4.64 -11.20
C TYR A 79 0.60 -5.96 -11.95
N CYS A 80 -0.49 -6.19 -12.69
CA CYS A 80 -0.63 -7.37 -13.53
C CYS A 80 -0.21 -6.97 -14.94
N PRO A 81 1.01 -7.31 -15.40
CA PRO A 81 1.40 -7.07 -16.79
C PRO A 81 0.55 -7.89 -17.77
N ASP A 82 -0.08 -8.98 -17.30
CA ASP A 82 -1.01 -9.81 -18.08
C ASP A 82 -2.38 -9.18 -18.31
N GLY A 83 -2.68 -8.07 -17.63
CA GLY A 83 -3.73 -7.17 -18.08
C GLY A 83 -3.23 -6.52 -19.34
N LYS A 84 -3.33 -7.22 -20.48
CA LYS A 84 -2.94 -6.76 -21.80
C LYS A 84 -3.48 -5.35 -22.02
N ILE A 85 -2.66 -4.35 -21.72
CA ILE A 85 -2.71 -3.08 -22.38
C ILE A 85 -2.12 -3.38 -23.76
N LEU A 86 -2.92 -4.03 -24.60
CA LEU A 86 -2.83 -3.87 -26.04
C LEU A 86 -3.36 -2.46 -26.33
N ASP A 87 -2.77 -1.42 -25.74
CA ASP A 87 -3.02 -0.08 -26.22
C ASP A 87 -2.46 -0.08 -27.63
N ALA A 88 -3.36 0.10 -28.59
CA ALA A 88 -3.00 0.42 -29.94
C ALA A 88 -1.92 1.50 -29.88
N ASP A 89 -0.86 1.35 -30.68
CA ASP A 89 0.26 2.30 -30.71
C ASP A 89 -0.29 3.73 -30.85
N ILE A 90 -0.26 4.47 -29.74
CA ILE A 90 -0.78 5.83 -29.67
C ILE A 90 0.07 6.79 -30.53
N SER A 91 1.31 6.40 -30.81
CA SER A 91 2.20 7.15 -31.70
C SER A 91 1.93 6.85 -33.17
N ASN A 92 1.24 5.74 -33.48
CA ASN A 92 1.00 5.24 -34.83
C ASN A 92 2.28 5.21 -35.68
N GLY A 93 3.41 4.82 -35.08
CA GLY A 93 4.73 4.72 -35.69
C GLY A 93 5.46 6.05 -35.87
N GLN A 94 4.96 7.16 -35.30
CA GLN A 94 5.61 8.48 -35.41
C GLN A 94 6.61 8.78 -34.29
N GLU A 95 6.82 7.85 -33.36
CA GLU A 95 7.90 7.97 -32.39
C GLU A 95 9.27 7.92 -33.08
N ASN A 96 10.13 8.87 -32.75
CA ASN A 96 11.47 8.96 -33.35
C ASN A 96 12.40 7.83 -32.89
N VAL A 97 12.05 7.16 -31.79
CA VAL A 97 12.74 6.00 -31.21
C VAL A 97 11.68 5.07 -30.62
N PRO A 98 11.68 3.77 -30.94
CA PRO A 98 10.69 2.82 -30.41
C PRO A 98 10.85 2.66 -28.88
N ILE A 99 9.79 2.96 -28.14
CA ILE A 99 9.72 2.72 -26.70
C ILE A 99 9.09 1.36 -26.45
N SER A 100 9.82 0.48 -25.76
CA SER A 100 9.29 -0.82 -25.40
C SER A 100 8.14 -0.67 -24.41
N VAL A 101 6.98 -1.28 -24.71
CA VAL A 101 5.80 -1.29 -23.84
C VAL A 101 5.98 -2.14 -22.57
N VAL A 102 7.13 -2.82 -22.43
CA VAL A 102 7.45 -3.63 -21.26
C VAL A 102 8.32 -2.81 -20.29
N ASN A 103 7.76 -2.53 -19.11
CA ASN A 103 8.46 -1.81 -18.05
C ASN A 103 9.47 -2.68 -17.27
N GLU A 104 9.43 -4.01 -17.43
CA GLU A 104 10.32 -4.93 -16.74
C GLU A 104 10.90 -5.96 -17.72
N VAL A 105 12.23 -6.06 -17.76
CA VAL A 105 12.92 -7.16 -18.44
C VAL A 105 12.88 -8.35 -17.49
N ASP A 106 12.10 -9.36 -17.83
CA ASP A 106 12.11 -10.64 -17.14
C ASP A 106 13.51 -11.28 -17.28
N LYS A 107 14.11 -11.66 -16.14
CA LYS A 107 15.45 -12.27 -16.08
C LYS A 107 15.38 -13.77 -15.83
N GLU A 108 14.33 -14.45 -16.29
CA GLU A 108 14.34 -15.91 -16.29
C GLU A 108 14.99 -16.43 -17.59
N PRO A 109 16.14 -17.13 -17.52
CA PRO A 109 16.65 -17.87 -18.66
C PRO A 109 15.71 -19.05 -18.91
N ASN A 110 14.96 -18.98 -20.02
CA ASN A 110 14.13 -20.08 -20.52
C ASN A 110 14.90 -21.41 -20.48
N LYS A 111 14.29 -22.41 -19.83
CA LYS A 111 14.75 -23.80 -19.81
C LYS A 111 14.27 -24.54 -21.05
#